data_AF-A0A9E8D4L4-F1
#
_entry.id   AF-A0A9E8D4L4-F1
#
_cell.length_a   1.000
_cell.length_b   1.000
_cell.length_c   1.000
_cell.angle_alpha   90.00
_cell.angle_beta   90.00
_cell.angle_gamma   90.00
#
_symmetry.space_group_name_H-M   'P 1'
#
loop_
_entity.id
_entity.type
_entity.pdbx_description
1 polymer ?
#
loop_
_entity_poly.entity_id
_entity_poly.type
_entity_poly.pdbx_seq_one_letter_code
_entity_poly.pdbx_strand_id
1 'polypeptide(L)'
;MRSPTGQPRSTWQVRVQVGSVYKRLIVRGPREFRWQLLGGWRVTDPTPVSEVPLDYRYAFGGHYSLPDEDAFTNFGSMKRGIEMTERDLPYPNKPVGVGGWLMFYIWVVCIILPFIFVVKILEFLREQDVVENADWFNYFLETVPYTSAFFVFCHLCMAVVLYASNKKITRYIVVLLIWLSGPLLNASLLAFCLAIMPPEAGEYFLAKRIPSSMFNLVWSVVWTLYFLRSKRVANTYCRDGKAIKNSAA
;
A
#
# COMPACT_ATOMS: atom_id res chain seq x y z
N MET A 1 18.01 2.12 33.38
CA MET A 1 19.32 1.69 32.85
C MET A 1 20.23 2.91 32.75
N ARG A 2 21.42 2.86 33.36
CA ARG A 2 22.36 4.00 33.40
C ARG A 2 23.42 3.87 32.31
N SER A 3 23.97 5.02 31.89
CA SER A 3 25.12 5.05 31.00
C SER A 3 26.36 4.53 31.74
N PRO A 4 27.35 3.92 31.04
CA PRO A 4 28.49 3.27 31.69
C PRO A 4 29.35 4.21 32.54
N THR A 5 29.40 5.49 32.18
CA THR A 5 30.24 6.51 32.83
C THR A 5 29.43 7.52 33.64
N GLY A 6 28.12 7.32 33.80
CA GLY A 6 27.21 8.31 34.40
C GLY A 6 26.99 9.59 33.58
N GLN A 7 27.82 9.83 32.56
CA GLN A 7 27.71 10.98 31.66
C GLN A 7 26.58 10.80 30.65
N PRO A 8 25.88 11.88 30.23
CA PRO A 8 24.86 11.81 29.20
C PRO A 8 25.39 11.24 27.89
N ARG A 9 24.69 10.24 27.32
CA ARG A 9 24.99 9.67 26.00
C ARG A 9 23.71 9.46 25.23
N SER A 10 23.74 9.62 23.90
CA SER A 10 22.58 9.34 23.04
C SER A 10 22.35 7.84 22.86
N THR A 11 23.38 7.01 22.96
CA THR A 11 23.31 5.56 22.78
C THR A 11 24.42 4.84 23.56
N TRP A 12 24.10 3.69 24.16
CA TRP A 12 25.09 2.82 24.81
C TRP A 12 24.63 1.35 24.82
N GLN A 13 25.59 0.43 24.98
CA GLN A 13 25.29 -0.99 25.07
C GLN A 13 25.04 -1.40 26.52
N VAL A 14 24.12 -2.34 26.69
CA VAL A 14 23.80 -2.97 27.98
C VAL A 14 23.70 -4.48 27.83
N ARG A 15 23.80 -5.18 28.95
CA ARG A 15 23.58 -6.62 29.05
C ARG A 15 22.44 -6.85 30.03
N VAL A 16 21.51 -7.72 29.68
CA VAL A 16 20.41 -8.15 30.54
C VAL A 16 20.49 -9.65 30.67
N GLN A 17 20.45 -10.13 31.91
CA GLN A 17 20.38 -11.54 32.24
C GLN A 17 19.15 -11.79 33.11
N VAL A 18 18.31 -12.74 32.70
CA VAL A 18 17.13 -13.18 33.44
C VAL A 18 17.12 -14.70 33.43
N GLY A 19 17.41 -15.32 34.58
CA GLY A 19 17.65 -16.77 34.67
C GLY A 19 18.79 -17.21 33.73
N SER A 20 18.51 -18.17 32.86
CA SER A 20 19.44 -18.65 31.83
C SER A 20 19.47 -17.78 30.56
N VAL A 21 18.57 -16.81 30.42
CA VAL A 21 18.48 -15.97 29.24
C VAL A 21 19.44 -14.79 29.35
N TYR A 22 20.34 -14.68 28.40
CA TYR A 22 21.32 -13.59 28.29
C TYR A 22 21.12 -12.82 26.99
N LYS A 23 21.03 -11.49 27.06
CA LYS A 23 20.85 -10.63 25.88
C LYS A 23 21.70 -9.37 25.94
N ARG A 24 22.32 -9.04 24.81
CA ARG A 24 22.98 -7.75 24.58
C ARG A 24 22.01 -6.82 23.88
N LEU A 25 21.84 -5.61 24.41
CA LEU A 25 20.90 -4.61 23.90
C LEU A 25 21.62 -3.27 23.69
N ILE A 26 21.04 -2.44 22.83
CA ILE A 26 21.45 -1.06 22.64
C ILE A 26 20.35 -0.17 23.23
N VAL A 27 20.71 0.59 24.25
CA VAL A 27 19.84 1.62 24.84
C VAL A 27 20.06 2.91 24.09
N ARG A 28 18.97 3.60 23.77
CA ARG A 28 18.95 4.91 23.14
C ARG A 28 18.16 5.87 24.02
N GLY A 29 18.58 7.13 24.07
CA GLY A 29 17.81 8.17 24.73
C GLY A 29 16.44 8.41 24.07
N PRO A 30 15.62 9.30 24.66
CA PRO A 30 14.28 9.64 24.15
C PRO A 30 14.31 10.05 22.68
N ARG A 31 13.29 9.63 21.92
CA ARG A 31 13.09 9.95 20.50
C ARG A 31 11.61 10.14 20.21
N GLU A 32 11.33 11.05 19.28
CA GLU A 32 9.98 11.37 18.85
C GLU A 32 9.78 10.96 17.40
N PHE A 33 8.54 10.62 17.04
CA PHE A 33 8.15 10.55 15.65
C PHE A 33 7.76 11.96 15.21
N ARG A 34 8.45 12.50 14.20
CA ARG A 34 8.11 13.79 13.59
C ARG A 34 7.69 13.58 12.15
N TRP A 35 6.62 14.26 11.76
CA TRP A 35 6.15 14.29 10.39
C TRP A 35 7.01 15.26 9.57
N GLN A 36 7.54 14.79 8.44
CA GLN A 36 8.26 15.61 7.46
C GLN A 36 7.45 15.66 6.16
N LEU A 37 7.26 16.88 5.62
CA LEU A 37 6.38 17.15 4.46
C LEU A 37 6.65 16.25 3.24
N LEU A 38 7.92 15.92 2.98
CA LEU A 38 8.36 15.09 1.85
C LEU A 38 8.93 13.72 2.28
N GLY A 39 8.97 13.42 3.59
CA GLY A 39 9.68 12.26 4.15
C GLY A 39 8.81 11.34 5.00
N GLY A 40 7.57 11.72 5.29
CA GLY A 40 6.66 11.00 6.18
C GLY A 40 7.11 11.03 7.64
N TRP A 41 6.66 10.05 8.43
CA TRP A 41 7.09 9.87 9.82
C TRP A 41 8.55 9.45 9.88
N ARG A 42 9.40 10.28 10.49
CA ARG A 42 10.78 9.93 10.83
C ARG A 42 10.97 9.99 12.35
N VAL A 43 11.83 9.10 12.85
CA VAL A 43 12.25 9.11 14.25
C VAL A 43 13.40 10.10 14.40
N THR A 44 13.34 10.97 15.41
CA THR A 44 14.42 11.92 15.70
C THR A 44 15.69 11.20 16.18
N ASP A 45 16.82 11.90 16.14
CA ASP A 45 18.02 11.44 16.81
C ASP A 45 17.79 11.32 18.33
N PRO A 46 18.42 10.35 19.01
CA PRO A 46 18.23 10.16 20.45
C PRO A 46 18.86 11.30 21.25
N THR A 47 18.06 11.89 22.15
CA THR A 47 18.54 12.91 23.08
C THR A 47 19.54 12.30 24.08
N PRO A 48 20.72 12.91 24.29
CA PRO A 48 21.66 12.42 25.28
C PRO A 48 21.08 12.45 26.70
N VAL A 49 21.10 11.30 27.38
CA VAL A 49 20.67 11.16 28.77
C VAL A 49 21.63 10.25 29.54
N SER A 50 21.77 10.46 30.84
CA SER A 50 22.59 9.62 31.71
C SER A 50 21.88 8.32 32.11
N GLU A 51 20.55 8.30 32.01
CA GLU A 51 19.73 7.13 32.27
C GLU A 51 18.46 7.09 31.41
N VAL A 52 18.02 5.88 31.10
CA VAL A 52 16.72 5.60 30.49
C VAL A 52 15.92 4.75 31.47
N PRO A 53 14.75 5.20 31.94
CA PRO A 53 13.92 4.41 32.82
C PRO A 53 13.49 3.13 32.12
N LEU A 54 13.59 2.00 32.82
CA LEU A 54 12.99 0.75 32.36
C LEU A 54 11.56 0.72 32.86
N ASP A 55 10.66 1.36 32.13
CA ASP A 55 9.25 1.44 32.48
C ASP A 55 8.43 0.60 31.49
N TYR A 56 7.77 -0.43 32.03
CA TYR A 56 6.93 -1.34 31.25
C TYR A 56 5.78 -0.62 30.54
N ARG A 57 5.33 0.54 31.05
CA ARG A 57 4.29 1.37 30.40
C ARG A 57 4.72 1.87 29.03
N TYR A 58 6.02 1.94 28.77
CA TYR A 58 6.60 2.38 27.49
C TYR A 58 7.15 1.23 26.64
N ALA A 59 6.99 -0.03 27.07
CA ALA A 59 7.42 -1.19 26.30
C ALA A 59 6.46 -1.44 25.12
N PHE A 60 6.99 -1.43 23.91
CA PHE A 60 6.23 -1.78 22.70
C PHE A 60 6.38 -3.28 22.44
N GLY A 61 5.30 -4.06 22.58
CA GLY A 61 5.38 -5.53 22.42
C GLY A 61 4.22 -6.38 22.93
N GLY A 62 3.19 -5.80 23.57
CA GLY A 62 2.04 -6.54 24.08
C GLY A 62 2.16 -6.92 25.57
N HIS A 63 1.02 -7.29 26.16
CA HIS A 63 0.92 -7.74 27.54
C HIS A 63 1.34 -9.22 27.60
N TYR A 64 2.37 -9.55 28.39
CA TYR A 64 2.65 -10.94 28.73
C TYR A 64 2.06 -11.22 30.11
N SER A 65 0.96 -11.96 30.15
CA SER A 65 0.46 -12.52 31.41
C SER A 65 1.28 -13.76 31.70
N LEU A 66 1.98 -13.78 32.84
CA LEU A 66 2.48 -15.04 33.38
C LEU A 66 1.25 -15.94 33.62
N PRO A 67 1.22 -17.17 33.09
CA PRO A 67 0.19 -18.10 33.48
C PRO A 67 0.31 -18.37 34.99
N ASP A 68 -0.81 -18.58 35.67
CA ASP A 68 -0.88 -18.89 37.10
C ASP A 68 0.15 -19.97 37.48
N GLU A 69 0.64 -19.94 38.73
CA GLU A 69 1.73 -20.81 39.23
C GLU A 69 1.53 -22.31 38.94
N ASP A 70 0.28 -22.74 38.75
CA ASP A 70 -0.09 -24.11 38.38
C ASP A 70 0.41 -24.54 36.98
N ALA A 71 0.73 -23.61 36.09
CA ALA A 71 1.24 -23.90 34.74
C ALA A 71 2.73 -24.25 34.69
N PHE A 72 3.52 -23.89 35.73
CA PHE A 72 4.95 -24.20 35.76
C PHE A 72 5.25 -25.70 35.96
N THR A 73 4.29 -26.47 36.47
CA THR A 73 4.43 -27.93 36.65
C THR A 73 4.34 -28.72 35.34
N ASN A 74 3.84 -28.11 34.25
CA ASN A 74 3.58 -28.78 32.97
C ASN A 74 4.60 -28.45 31.86
N PHE A 75 5.81 -28.01 32.22
CA PHE A 75 6.89 -27.72 31.25
C PHE A 75 7.35 -28.94 30.42
N GLY A 76 6.99 -30.17 30.81
CA GLY A 76 7.34 -31.40 30.09
C GLY A 76 6.51 -31.68 28.82
N SER A 77 5.38 -30.99 28.61
CA SER A 77 4.40 -31.34 27.57
C SER A 77 4.41 -30.43 26.34
N MET A 78 5.17 -29.32 26.37
CA MET A 78 5.13 -28.28 25.34
C MET A 78 5.97 -28.65 24.10
N LYS A 79 5.63 -29.76 23.45
CA LYS A 79 6.18 -30.17 22.14
C LYS A 79 5.14 -30.18 21.01
N ARG A 80 3.93 -29.67 21.24
CA ARG A 80 2.90 -29.58 20.19
C ARG A 80 2.81 -28.16 19.65
N GLY A 81 3.05 -28.04 18.34
CA GLY A 81 3.11 -26.79 17.60
C GLY A 81 1.91 -25.91 17.86
N ILE A 82 2.20 -24.66 18.25
CA ILE A 82 1.23 -23.59 18.29
C ILE A 82 0.96 -23.22 16.83
N GLU A 83 -0.13 -23.76 16.26
CA GLU A 83 -0.74 -23.14 15.08
C GLU A 83 -1.26 -21.77 15.51
N MET A 84 -0.45 -20.74 15.23
CA MET A 84 -0.81 -19.35 15.39
C MET A 84 -1.96 -19.06 14.42
N THR A 85 -3.17 -18.90 14.94
CA THR A 85 -4.34 -18.64 14.09
C THR A 85 -4.25 -17.21 13.53
N GLU A 86 -4.90 -16.91 12.41
CA GLU A 86 -4.86 -15.57 11.80
C GLU A 86 -5.35 -14.46 12.75
N ARG A 87 -6.08 -14.83 13.82
CA ARG A 87 -6.53 -13.94 14.90
C ARG A 87 -5.42 -13.55 15.89
N ASP A 88 -4.34 -14.32 15.95
CA ASP A 88 -3.20 -14.11 16.85
C ASP A 88 -2.09 -13.27 16.20
N LEU A 89 -2.29 -12.86 14.94
CA LEU A 89 -1.35 -11.98 14.24
C LEU A 89 -1.41 -10.57 14.84
N PRO A 90 -0.25 -9.94 15.11
CA PRO A 90 -0.15 -8.64 15.74
C PRO A 90 -0.44 -7.54 14.72
N TYR A 91 -1.68 -7.46 14.24
CA TYR A 91 -2.10 -6.30 13.48
C TYR A 91 -2.07 -5.10 14.43
N PRO A 92 -1.39 -4.00 14.07
CA PRO A 92 -1.30 -2.85 14.94
C PRO A 92 -2.71 -2.28 15.20
N ASN A 93 -3.06 -2.08 16.47
CA ASN A 93 -4.34 -1.49 16.90
C ASN A 93 -4.58 -0.05 16.40
N LYS A 94 -3.61 0.54 15.68
CA LYS A 94 -3.71 1.84 15.03
C LYS A 94 -3.26 1.73 13.57
N PRO A 95 -3.96 2.37 12.62
CA PRO A 95 -3.54 2.41 11.23
C PRO A 95 -2.14 3.03 11.14
N VAL A 96 -1.19 2.26 10.63
CA VAL A 96 0.08 2.81 10.13
C VAL A 96 -0.26 3.47 8.80
N GLY A 97 -0.25 4.81 8.80
CA GLY A 97 -0.73 5.63 7.69
C GLY A 97 -0.17 5.26 6.31
N VAL A 98 -0.76 5.83 5.28
CA VAL A 98 -0.39 5.60 3.88
C VAL A 98 1.07 6.02 3.66
N GLY A 99 1.93 5.08 3.22
CA GLY A 99 3.37 5.34 3.10
C GLY A 99 4.08 4.45 2.07
N GLY A 100 5.29 4.88 1.67
CA GLY A 100 6.18 4.15 0.74
C GLY A 100 5.52 3.79 -0.59
N TRP A 101 5.61 2.53 -1.01
CA TRP A 101 5.09 2.06 -2.30
C TRP A 101 3.60 2.37 -2.54
N LEU A 102 2.80 2.46 -1.48
CA LEU A 102 1.40 2.83 -1.60
C LEU A 102 1.23 4.33 -1.93
N MET A 103 2.06 5.20 -1.33
CA MET A 103 2.10 6.62 -1.69
C MET A 103 2.64 6.83 -3.10
N PHE A 104 3.64 6.05 -3.51
CA PHE A 104 4.13 6.06 -4.89
C PHE A 104 3.01 5.74 -5.87
N TYR A 105 2.24 4.68 -5.61
CA TYR A 105 1.10 4.32 -6.45
C TYR A 105 0.10 5.47 -6.57
N ILE A 106 -0.28 6.09 -5.46
CA ILE A 106 -1.25 7.21 -5.47
C ILE A 106 -0.73 8.38 -6.29
N TRP A 107 0.49 8.86 -6.03
CA TRP A 107 0.99 10.06 -6.70
C TRP A 107 1.33 9.81 -8.17
N VAL A 108 2.05 8.72 -8.44
CA VAL A 108 2.55 8.47 -9.80
C VAL A 108 1.46 7.86 -10.65
N VAL A 109 0.81 6.79 -10.18
CA VAL A 109 -0.14 6.03 -10.98
C VAL A 109 -1.50 6.71 -11.00
N CYS A 110 -2.01 7.19 -9.86
CA CYS A 110 -3.37 7.72 -9.81
C CYS A 110 -3.50 9.22 -10.14
N ILE A 111 -2.41 9.99 -10.11
CA ILE A 111 -2.46 11.45 -10.33
C ILE A 111 -1.62 11.86 -11.54
N ILE A 112 -0.33 11.54 -11.56
CA ILE A 112 0.58 11.98 -12.63
C ILE A 112 0.27 11.29 -13.96
N LEU A 113 0.10 9.97 -13.97
CA LEU A 113 -0.16 9.22 -15.21
C LEU A 113 -1.45 9.67 -15.94
N PRO A 114 -2.61 9.84 -15.26
CA PRO A 114 -3.81 10.39 -15.90
C PRO A 114 -3.59 11.77 -16.50
N PHE A 115 -2.79 12.63 -15.85
CA PHE A 115 -2.47 13.93 -16.39
C PHE A 115 -1.62 13.84 -17.67
N ILE A 116 -0.56 13.02 -17.65
CA ILE A 116 0.26 12.75 -18.85
C ILE A 116 -0.61 12.18 -19.98
N PHE A 117 -1.57 11.31 -19.65
CA PHE A 117 -2.47 10.73 -20.62
C PHE A 117 -3.36 11.79 -21.30
N VAL A 118 -3.90 12.75 -20.53
CA VAL A 118 -4.65 13.88 -21.08
C VAL A 118 -3.77 14.73 -22.02
N VAL A 119 -2.54 15.03 -21.63
CA VAL A 119 -1.60 15.79 -22.49
C VAL A 119 -1.37 15.06 -23.82
N LYS A 120 -1.13 13.75 -23.78
CA LYS A 120 -0.94 12.95 -25.00
C LYS A 120 -2.17 12.93 -25.91
N ILE A 121 -3.37 12.96 -25.34
CA ILE A 121 -4.60 13.07 -26.13
C ILE A 121 -4.68 14.44 -26.78
N LEU A 122 -4.36 15.52 -26.06
CA LEU A 122 -4.37 16.87 -26.62
C LEU A 122 -3.32 17.02 -27.73
N GLU A 123 -2.12 16.46 -27.54
CA GLU A 123 -1.08 16.39 -28.58
C GLU A 123 -1.57 15.62 -29.80
N PHE A 124 -2.16 14.44 -29.59
CA PHE A 124 -2.73 13.64 -30.67
C PHE A 124 -3.82 14.42 -31.42
N LEU A 125 -4.77 15.04 -30.72
CA LEU A 125 -5.82 15.86 -31.34
C LEU A 125 -5.24 17.03 -32.14
N ARG A 126 -4.19 17.68 -31.63
CA ARG A 126 -3.51 18.79 -32.31
C ARG A 126 -2.81 18.35 -33.60
N GLU A 127 -2.19 17.18 -33.61
CA GLU A 127 -1.49 16.65 -34.78
C GLU A 127 -2.45 16.22 -35.90
N GLN A 128 -3.72 15.96 -35.57
CA GLN A 128 -4.70 15.38 -36.50
C GLN A 128 -5.57 16.41 -37.24
N ASP A 129 -5.43 17.71 -36.95
CA ASP A 129 -6.08 18.81 -37.70
C ASP A 129 -5.66 18.87 -39.21
N VAL A 130 -4.87 17.89 -39.67
CA VAL A 130 -4.28 17.77 -41.01
C VAL A 130 -4.86 16.58 -41.82
N VAL A 131 -5.66 15.68 -41.21
CA VAL A 131 -6.14 14.46 -41.89
C VAL A 131 -7.62 14.60 -42.30
N GLU A 132 -7.82 14.93 -43.56
CA GLU A 132 -9.10 15.42 -44.13
C GLU A 132 -10.12 14.33 -44.52
N ASN A 133 -9.94 13.05 -44.17
CA ASN A 133 -10.86 12.01 -44.63
C ASN A 133 -10.88 10.77 -43.71
N ALA A 134 -12.00 10.57 -43.00
CA ALA A 134 -12.78 9.32 -42.96
C ALA A 134 -13.82 9.33 -41.83
N ASP A 135 -15.04 8.85 -42.10
CA ASP A 135 -16.12 8.73 -41.11
C ASP A 135 -15.72 7.95 -39.85
N TRP A 136 -14.83 6.94 -39.97
CA TRP A 136 -14.30 6.21 -38.81
C TRP A 136 -13.52 7.11 -37.85
N PHE A 137 -12.90 8.19 -38.35
CA PHE A 137 -12.15 9.16 -37.56
C PHE A 137 -13.09 10.01 -36.70
N ASN A 138 -14.26 10.38 -37.21
CA ASN A 138 -15.29 11.06 -36.43
C ASN A 138 -15.78 10.18 -35.27
N TYR A 139 -16.03 8.89 -35.51
CA TYR A 139 -16.36 7.94 -34.44
C TYR A 139 -15.24 7.75 -33.42
N PHE A 140 -13.99 7.79 -33.87
CA PHE A 140 -12.83 7.75 -32.99
C PHE A 140 -12.75 9.01 -32.11
N LEU A 141 -12.92 10.20 -32.69
CA LEU A 141 -12.96 11.47 -31.98
C LEU A 141 -14.13 11.57 -30.99
N GLU A 142 -15.26 10.93 -31.27
CA GLU A 142 -16.36 10.83 -30.30
C GLU A 142 -16.02 9.86 -29.16
N THR A 143 -15.38 8.73 -29.44
CA THR A 143 -15.17 7.65 -28.45
C THR A 143 -13.96 7.91 -27.52
N VAL A 144 -12.89 8.55 -28.04
CA VAL A 144 -11.65 8.79 -27.28
C VAL A 144 -11.86 9.68 -26.05
N PRO A 145 -12.58 10.80 -26.11
CA PRO A 145 -12.83 11.63 -24.94
C PRO A 145 -13.53 10.89 -23.80
N TYR A 146 -14.55 10.08 -24.12
CA TYR A 146 -15.30 9.33 -23.09
C TYR A 146 -14.45 8.24 -22.43
N THR A 147 -13.73 7.44 -23.23
CA THR A 147 -12.84 6.40 -22.70
C THR A 147 -11.71 7.00 -21.85
N SER A 148 -11.22 8.18 -22.25
CA SER A 148 -10.19 8.91 -21.53
C SER A 148 -10.68 9.55 -20.24
N ALA A 149 -11.86 10.17 -20.27
CA ALA A 149 -12.51 10.70 -19.08
C ALA A 149 -12.81 9.59 -18.07
N PHE A 150 -13.29 8.44 -18.53
CA PHE A 150 -13.53 7.26 -17.68
C PHE A 150 -12.22 6.74 -17.04
N PHE A 151 -11.14 6.67 -17.81
CA PHE A 151 -9.81 6.30 -17.30
C PHE A 151 -9.36 7.26 -16.19
N VAL A 152 -9.39 8.57 -16.45
CA VAL A 152 -9.01 9.61 -15.48
C VAL A 152 -9.88 9.54 -14.23
N PHE A 153 -11.20 9.42 -14.40
CA PHE A 153 -12.16 9.30 -13.31
C PHE A 153 -11.83 8.11 -12.39
N CYS A 154 -11.61 6.92 -12.95
CA CYS A 154 -11.25 5.74 -12.17
C CYS A 154 -9.97 5.95 -11.36
N HIS A 155 -8.96 6.60 -11.92
CA HIS A 155 -7.70 6.86 -11.24
C HIS A 155 -7.83 7.89 -10.11
N LEU A 156 -8.58 8.97 -10.32
CA LEU A 156 -8.87 9.92 -9.26
C LEU A 156 -9.71 9.29 -8.14
N CYS A 157 -10.69 8.45 -8.49
CA CYS A 157 -11.44 7.67 -7.51
C CYS A 157 -10.52 6.74 -6.71
N MET A 158 -9.58 6.04 -7.36
CA MET A 158 -8.58 5.23 -6.66
C MET A 158 -7.75 6.07 -5.68
N ALA A 159 -7.28 7.25 -6.09
CA ALA A 159 -6.53 8.15 -5.21
C ALA A 159 -7.34 8.54 -3.97
N VAL A 160 -8.59 8.99 -4.16
CA VAL A 160 -9.49 9.40 -3.07
C VAL A 160 -9.78 8.22 -2.14
N VAL A 161 -10.13 7.06 -2.69
CA VAL A 161 -10.46 5.85 -1.93
C VAL A 161 -9.26 5.38 -1.10
N LEU A 162 -8.07 5.37 -1.69
CA LEU A 162 -6.84 4.97 -1.00
C LEU A 162 -6.42 5.93 0.12
N TYR A 163 -6.68 7.22 -0.05
CA TYR A 163 -6.31 8.26 0.93
C TYR A 163 -7.34 8.38 2.07
N ALA A 164 -8.63 8.34 1.75
CA ALA A 164 -9.71 8.64 2.70
C ALA A 164 -10.19 7.41 3.49
N SER A 165 -10.05 6.21 2.95
CA SER A 165 -10.58 5.00 3.58
C SER A 165 -9.54 4.26 4.42
N ASN A 166 -9.98 3.63 5.51
CA ASN A 166 -9.18 2.73 6.35
C ASN A 166 -9.79 1.32 6.46
N LYS A 167 -10.80 1.03 5.62
CA LYS A 167 -11.59 -0.21 5.66
C LYS A 167 -10.94 -1.32 4.84
N LYS A 168 -11.11 -2.58 5.26
CA LYS A 168 -10.55 -3.76 4.56
C LYS A 168 -11.02 -3.84 3.11
N ILE A 169 -12.28 -3.43 2.86
CA ILE A 169 -12.91 -3.43 1.53
C ILE A 169 -12.20 -2.53 0.50
N THR A 170 -11.48 -1.50 0.96
CA THR A 170 -10.75 -0.54 0.10
C THR A 170 -9.86 -1.23 -0.91
N ARG A 171 -9.15 -2.29 -0.50
CA ARG A 171 -8.20 -2.99 -1.36
C ARG A 171 -8.91 -3.68 -2.54
N TYR A 172 -10.10 -4.24 -2.30
CA TYR A 172 -10.87 -4.89 -3.34
C TYR A 172 -11.52 -3.88 -4.30
N ILE A 173 -11.99 -2.73 -3.79
CA ILE A 173 -12.50 -1.63 -4.63
C ILE A 173 -11.40 -1.13 -5.56
N VAL A 174 -10.18 -0.96 -5.06
CA VAL A 174 -9.05 -0.49 -5.88
C VAL A 174 -8.65 -1.53 -6.92
N VAL A 175 -8.62 -2.82 -6.56
CA VAL A 175 -8.42 -3.90 -7.54
C VAL A 175 -9.49 -3.84 -8.63
N LEU A 176 -10.77 -3.71 -8.27
CA LEU A 176 -11.84 -3.57 -9.25
C LEU A 176 -11.59 -2.38 -10.20
N LEU A 177 -11.22 -1.21 -9.67
CA LEU A 177 -10.93 -0.01 -10.47
C LEU A 177 -9.70 -0.17 -11.38
N ILE A 178 -8.67 -0.90 -10.94
CA ILE A 178 -7.51 -1.26 -11.78
C ILE A 178 -7.98 -2.06 -13.00
N TRP A 179 -8.80 -3.09 -12.77
CA TRP A 179 -9.27 -3.96 -13.85
C TRP A 179 -10.24 -3.26 -14.80
N LEU A 180 -11.16 -2.45 -14.26
CA LEU A 180 -12.10 -1.65 -15.05
C LEU A 180 -11.37 -0.65 -15.95
N SER A 181 -10.43 0.12 -15.40
CA SER A 181 -9.72 1.17 -16.16
C SER A 181 -8.55 0.68 -17.00
N GLY A 182 -8.06 -0.54 -16.75
CA GLY A 182 -6.95 -1.15 -17.49
C GLY A 182 -7.43 -2.23 -18.48
N PRO A 183 -7.28 -3.53 -18.15
CA PRO A 183 -7.57 -4.63 -19.06
C PRO A 183 -8.97 -4.62 -19.66
N LEU A 184 -10.01 -4.33 -18.86
CA LEU A 184 -11.40 -4.39 -19.35
C LEU A 184 -11.70 -3.25 -20.33
N LEU A 185 -11.37 -2.01 -19.97
CA LEU A 185 -11.51 -0.86 -20.87
C LEU A 185 -10.72 -1.05 -22.17
N ASN A 186 -9.51 -1.58 -22.05
CA ASN A 186 -8.65 -1.77 -23.21
C ASN A 186 -9.12 -2.93 -24.11
N ALA A 187 -9.61 -4.03 -23.53
CA ALA A 187 -10.23 -5.11 -24.29
C ALA A 187 -11.51 -4.65 -24.99
N SER A 188 -12.35 -3.83 -24.32
CA SER A 188 -13.54 -3.25 -24.95
C SER A 188 -13.18 -2.32 -26.11
N LEU A 189 -12.10 -1.52 -25.97
CA LEU A 189 -11.64 -0.65 -27.05
C LEU A 189 -11.13 -1.47 -28.25
N LEU A 190 -10.36 -2.53 -28.00
CA LEU A 190 -9.88 -3.43 -29.06
C LEU A 190 -11.04 -4.12 -29.79
N ALA A 191 -12.02 -4.64 -29.05
CA ALA A 191 -13.20 -5.26 -29.64
C ALA A 191 -14.02 -4.25 -30.46
N PHE A 192 -14.16 -3.02 -29.96
CA PHE A 192 -14.82 -1.95 -30.69
C PHE A 192 -14.09 -1.59 -31.99
N CYS A 193 -12.76 -1.42 -31.95
CA CYS A 193 -11.97 -1.16 -33.14
C CYS A 193 -12.11 -2.28 -34.17
N LEU A 194 -12.09 -3.55 -33.74
CA LEU A 194 -12.29 -4.70 -34.62
C LEU A 194 -13.68 -4.74 -35.27
N ALA A 195 -14.71 -4.25 -34.58
CA ALA A 195 -16.07 -4.26 -35.09
C ALA A 195 -16.37 -3.11 -36.07
N ILE A 196 -15.67 -1.98 -35.93
CA ILE A 196 -16.01 -0.74 -36.66
C ILE A 196 -14.97 -0.38 -37.73
N MET A 197 -13.69 -0.73 -37.55
CA MET A 197 -12.64 -0.33 -38.48
C MET A 197 -12.63 -1.20 -39.75
N PRO A 198 -12.29 -0.61 -40.92
CA PRO A 198 -11.95 -1.39 -42.10
C PRO A 198 -10.84 -2.41 -41.80
N PRO A 199 -10.86 -3.62 -42.41
CA PRO A 199 -9.90 -4.69 -42.09
C PRO A 199 -8.44 -4.24 -42.15
N GLU A 200 -8.09 -3.46 -43.17
CA GLU A 200 -6.74 -2.91 -43.42
C GLU A 200 -6.27 -1.98 -42.28
N ALA A 201 -7.16 -1.15 -41.76
CA ALA A 201 -6.87 -0.26 -40.63
C ALA A 201 -6.84 -1.03 -39.30
N GLY A 202 -7.70 -2.03 -39.16
CA GLY A 202 -7.81 -2.89 -37.98
C GLY A 202 -6.50 -3.64 -37.69
N GLU A 203 -5.88 -4.27 -38.69
CA GLU A 203 -4.62 -5.01 -38.51
C GLU A 203 -3.48 -4.11 -38.04
N TYR A 204 -3.31 -2.93 -38.67
CA TYR A 204 -2.30 -1.96 -38.27
C TYR A 204 -2.54 -1.44 -36.85
N PHE A 205 -3.79 -1.13 -36.51
CA PHE A 205 -4.15 -0.67 -35.17
C PHE A 205 -3.88 -1.76 -34.12
N LEU A 206 -4.27 -3.01 -34.39
CA LEU A 206 -4.00 -4.15 -33.52
C LEU A 206 -2.51 -4.34 -33.27
N ALA A 207 -1.68 -4.33 -34.33
CA ALA A 207 -0.24 -4.50 -34.21
C ALA A 207 0.39 -3.43 -33.30
N LYS A 208 -0.07 -2.17 -33.39
CA LYS A 208 0.39 -1.09 -32.50
C LYS A 208 -0.16 -1.20 -31.08
N ARG A 209 -1.40 -1.68 -30.92
CA ARG A 209 -2.09 -1.68 -29.62
C ARG A 209 -1.77 -2.91 -28.77
N ILE A 210 -1.49 -4.06 -29.37
CA ILE A 210 -1.22 -5.32 -28.65
C ILE A 210 -0.07 -5.16 -27.63
N PRO A 211 1.12 -4.60 -27.97
CA PRO A 211 2.21 -4.46 -27.00
C PRO A 211 1.82 -3.64 -25.77
N SER A 212 1.17 -2.48 -25.96
CA SER A 212 0.67 -1.66 -24.85
C SER A 212 -0.41 -2.36 -24.04
N SER A 213 -1.23 -3.19 -24.69
CA SER A 213 -2.28 -3.97 -24.04
C SER A 213 -1.71 -5.05 -23.13
N MET A 214 -0.69 -5.77 -23.60
CA MET A 214 0.04 -6.75 -22.82
C MET A 214 0.76 -6.11 -21.63
N PHE A 215 1.39 -4.95 -21.84
CA PHE A 215 2.00 -4.19 -20.76
C PHE A 215 0.96 -3.78 -19.70
N ASN A 216 -0.20 -3.26 -20.11
CA ASN A 216 -1.28 -2.89 -19.18
C ASN A 216 -1.81 -4.10 -18.39
N LEU A 217 -1.93 -5.25 -19.03
CA LEU A 217 -2.34 -6.51 -18.38
C LEU A 217 -1.34 -6.93 -17.31
N VAL A 218 -0.05 -7.02 -17.66
CA VAL A 218 1.02 -7.39 -16.72
C VAL A 218 1.06 -6.40 -15.55
N TRP A 219 0.98 -5.10 -15.85
CA TRP A 219 0.99 -4.05 -14.84
C TRP A 219 -0.20 -4.17 -13.87
N SER A 220 -1.40 -4.44 -14.39
CA SER A 220 -2.60 -4.64 -13.59
C SER A 220 -2.51 -5.87 -12.69
N VAL A 221 -1.90 -6.96 -13.18
CA VAL A 221 -1.63 -8.16 -12.38
C VAL A 221 -0.65 -7.85 -11.25
N VAL A 222 0.46 -7.15 -11.54
CA VAL A 222 1.46 -6.77 -10.53
C VAL A 222 0.82 -5.97 -9.39
N TRP A 223 0.03 -4.94 -9.72
CA TRP A 223 -0.64 -4.14 -8.68
C TRP A 223 -1.74 -4.89 -7.96
N THR A 224 -2.49 -5.74 -8.67
CA THR A 224 -3.48 -6.63 -8.04
C THR A 224 -2.82 -7.51 -6.99
N LEU A 225 -1.72 -8.17 -7.34
CA LEU A 225 -0.96 -8.99 -6.40
C LEU A 225 -0.41 -8.15 -5.25
N TYR A 226 0.09 -6.94 -5.51
CA TYR A 226 0.54 -6.04 -4.46
C TYR A 226 -0.59 -5.71 -3.46
N PHE A 227 -1.78 -5.32 -3.93
CA PHE A 227 -2.91 -4.98 -3.05
C PHE A 227 -3.45 -6.18 -2.26
N LEU A 228 -3.47 -7.37 -2.86
CA LEU A 228 -4.01 -8.58 -2.25
C LEU A 228 -3.01 -9.28 -1.32
N ARG A 229 -1.72 -9.33 -1.67
CA ARG A 229 -0.71 -10.13 -0.96
C ARG A 229 0.22 -9.32 -0.06
N SER A 230 0.33 -8.01 -0.25
CA SER A 230 1.24 -7.19 0.58
C SER A 230 0.73 -7.07 2.02
N LYS A 231 1.49 -7.64 2.96
CA LYS A 231 1.26 -7.48 4.41
C LYS A 231 1.20 -6.01 4.81
N ARG A 232 2.05 -5.16 4.18
CA ARG A 232 2.08 -3.72 4.47
C ARG A 232 0.76 -3.05 4.10
N VAL A 233 0.23 -3.33 2.91
CA VAL A 233 -1.04 -2.76 2.44
C VAL A 233 -2.19 -3.28 3.30
N ALA A 234 -2.18 -4.56 3.66
CA ALA A 234 -3.16 -5.13 4.58
C ALA A 234 -3.20 -4.36 5.92
N ASN A 235 -2.03 -4.11 6.52
CA ASN A 235 -1.90 -3.40 7.79
C ASN A 235 -2.39 -1.95 7.74
N THR A 236 -2.45 -1.31 6.57
CA THR A 236 -3.00 0.05 6.42
C THR A 236 -4.53 0.08 6.53
N TYR A 237 -5.22 -1.00 6.14
CA TYR A 237 -6.68 -1.03 5.95
C TYR A 237 -7.43 -2.00 6.89
N CYS A 238 -6.92 -2.27 8.09
CA CYS A 238 -7.42 -3.33 8.99
C CYS A 238 -8.64 -2.98 9.88
N ARG A 239 -9.39 -1.89 9.66
CA ARG A 239 -10.46 -1.50 10.60
C ARG A 239 -11.83 -2.05 10.21
N ASP A 240 -12.31 -3.06 10.95
CA ASP A 240 -13.74 -3.36 11.11
C ASP A 240 -14.17 -2.93 12.52
N GLY A 241 -14.93 -1.83 12.61
CA GLY A 241 -15.34 -1.22 13.89
C GLY A 241 -16.26 -2.08 14.78
N LYS A 242 -16.73 -3.24 14.29
CA LYS A 242 -17.56 -4.17 15.07
C LYS A 242 -16.76 -5.03 16.05
N ALA A 243 -15.48 -5.30 15.80
CA ALA A 243 -14.68 -6.18 16.66
C ALA A 243 -14.33 -5.56 18.03
N ILE A 244 -14.17 -4.24 18.09
CA ILE A 244 -13.74 -3.53 19.33
C ILE A 244 -14.88 -3.40 20.35
N LYS A 245 -16.15 -3.35 19.89
CA LYS A 245 -17.29 -3.25 20.82
C LYS A 245 -17.55 -4.55 21.60
N ASN A 246 -17.12 -5.70 21.08
CA ASN A 246 -17.37 -7.00 21.71
C ASN A 246 -16.21 -7.49 22.60
N SER A 247 -15.08 -6.78 22.61
CA SER A 247 -13.94 -7.06 23.50
C SER A 247 -13.87 -6.12 24.70
N ALA A 248 -14.83 -5.18 24.80
CA ALA A 248 -14.93 -4.19 25.87
C ALA A 248 -16.23 -4.32 26.68
N ALA A 249 -16.97 -5.42 26.47
CA ALA A 249 -18.14 -5.84 27.23
C ALA A 249 -17.86 -7.25 27.77
#